data_AF-A0A401QKT2-F1
#
_entry.id   AF-A0A401QKT2-F1
#
_cell.length_a   1.000
_cell.length_b   1.000
_cell.length_c   1.000
_cell.angle_alpha   90.00
_cell.angle_beta   90.00
_cell.angle_gamma   90.00
#
_symmetry.space_group_name_H-M   'P 1'
#
loop_
_entity.id
_entity.type
_entity.pdbx_description
1 polymer ?
#
loop_
_entity_poly.entity_id
_entity_poly.type
_entity_poly.pdbx_seq_one_letter_code
_entity_poly.pdbx_strand_id
1 'polypeptide(L)' 'LGRLDEAEEYLSQAQWTVMRTTECVNAIQYKLYRNLGLLYTAKCDNEKALWYFADDVSS' A
#
# COMPACT_ATOMS: atom_id res chain seq x y z
N LEU A 1 1.20 3.84 18.11
CA LEU A 1 1.07 2.65 17.25
C LEU A 1 -0.37 2.44 16.79
N GLY A 2 -1.40 2.59 17.63
CA GLY A 2 -2.81 2.37 17.23
C GLY A 2 -3.25 3.00 15.90
N ARG A 3 -2.93 4.27 15.62
CA ARG A 3 -3.26 4.91 14.33
C ARG A 3 -2.56 4.30 13.10
N LEU A 4 -1.38 3.71 13.29
CA LEU A 4 -0.65 3.01 12.23
C LEU A 4 -1.26 1.62 11.99
N ASP A 5 -1.72 0.96 13.05
CA ASP A 5 -2.36 -0.35 12.95
C ASP A 5 -3.74 -0.24 12.28
N GLU A 6 -4.52 0.81 12.61
CA GLU A 6 -5.75 1.14 11.89
C GLU A 6 -5.49 1.45 10.40
N ALA A 7 -4.43 2.22 10.11
CA ALA A 7 -4.05 2.53 8.74
C ALA A 7 -3.64 1.26 7.97
N GLU A 8 -2.93 0.33 8.61
CA GLU A 8 -2.57 -0.96 8.03
C GLU A 8 -3.80 -1.80 7.71
N GLU A 9 -4.79 -1.84 8.61
CA GLU A 9 -6.03 -2.58 8.40
C GLU A 9 -6.80 -2.03 7.18
N TYR A 10 -6.99 -0.70 7.12
CA TYR A 10 -7.69 -0.08 5.99
C TYR A 10 -6.95 -0.25 4.67
N LEU A 11 -5.62 -0.12 4.66
CA LEU A 11 -4.82 -0.29 3.45
C LEU A 11 -4.79 -1.75 2.98
N SER A 12 -4.81 -2.72 3.91
CA SER A 12 -4.90 -4.16 3.57
C SER A 12 -6.24 -4.51 2.92
N GLN A 13 -7.34 -3.92 3.41
CA GLN A 13 -8.65 -4.07 2.79
C GLN A 13 -8.67 -3.47 1.38
N ALA A 14 -8.12 -2.26 1.22
CA ALA A 14 -8.01 -1.62 -0.10
C ALA A 14 -7.17 -2.45 -1.07
N GLN A 15 -6.05 -3.03 -0.63
CA GLN A 15 -5.22 -3.92 -1.44
C GLN A 15 -6.00 -5.15 -1.92
N TRP A 16 -6.74 -5.81 -1.03
CA TRP A 16 -7.56 -6.95 -1.41
C TRP A 16 -8.64 -6.57 -2.43
N THR A 17 -9.32 -5.43 -2.26
CA THR A 17 -10.31 -4.95 -3.23
C THR A 17 -9.70 -4.66 -4.59
N VAL A 18 -8.53 -4.01 -4.62
CA VAL A 18 -7.79 -3.71 -5.86
C VAL A 18 -7.38 -4.99 -6.58
N MET A 19 -6.85 -5.99 -5.88
CA MET A 19 -6.48 -7.30 -6.46
C MET A 19 -7.67 -8.05 -7.06
N ARG A 20 -8.88 -7.87 -6.53
CA ARG A 20 -10.09 -8.52 -7.03
C ARG A 20 -10.80 -7.75 -8.15
N THR A 21 -10.33 -6.56 -8.48
CA THR A 21 -10.94 -5.71 -9.51
C THR A 21 -10.13 -5.79 -10.80
N THR A 22 -10.65 -6.50 -11.81
CA THR A 22 -9.94 -6.76 -13.08
C THR A 22 -9.70 -5.50 -13.92
N GLU A 23 -10.45 -4.43 -13.70
CA GLU A 23 -10.32 -3.13 -14.37
C GLU A 23 -9.98 -2.01 -13.37
N CYS A 24 -9.16 -2.30 -12.36
CA CYS A 24 -8.76 -1.26 -11.43
C CYS A 24 -7.94 -0.20 -12.16
N VAL A 25 -8.33 1.07 -12.00
CA VAL A 25 -7.61 2.19 -12.61
C VAL A 25 -6.20 2.26 -12.02
N ASN A 26 -5.15 2.28 -12.85
CA ASN A 26 -3.75 2.31 -12.41
C ASN A 26 -3.48 3.42 -11.38
N ALA A 27 -4.13 4.58 -11.51
CA ALA A 27 -4.03 5.67 -10.54
C ALA A 27 -4.43 5.28 -9.10
N ILE A 28 -5.37 4.36 -8.93
CA ILE A 28 -5.79 3.83 -7.63
C ILE A 28 -4.74 2.84 -7.11
N GLN A 29 -4.18 1.99 -7.97
CA GLN A 29 -3.10 1.05 -7.62
C GLN A 29 -1.85 1.80 -7.15
N TYR A 30 -1.35 2.76 -7.93
CA TYR A 30 -0.19 3.57 -7.55
C TYR A 30 -0.41 4.30 -6.21
N LYS A 31 -1.58 4.95 -6.06
CA LYS A 31 -1.91 5.63 -4.80
C LYS A 31 -1.93 4.68 -3.60
N LEU A 32 -2.42 3.45 -3.78
CA LEU A 32 -2.40 2.42 -2.75
C LEU A 32 -0.97 2.02 -2.38
N TYR A 33 -0.14 1.69 -3.37
CA TYR A 33 1.25 1.25 -3.15
C TYR A 33 2.10 2.33 -2.48
N ARG A 34 1.98 3.59 -2.93
CA ARG A 34 2.62 4.73 -2.27
C ARG A 34 2.20 4.87 -0.81
N ASN A 35 0.91 4.71 -0.50
CA ASN A 35 0.42 4.81 0.88
C ASN A 35 0.92 3.65 1.76
N LEU A 36 1.02 2.44 1.22
CA LEU A 36 1.61 1.29 1.90
C LEU A 36 3.11 1.51 2.19
N GLY A 37 3.86 2.03 1.21
CA GLY A 37 5.27 2.39 1.42
C GLY A 37 5.47 3.43 2.52
N LEU A 38 4.62 4.46 2.56
CA LEU A 38 4.64 5.48 3.62
C LEU A 38 4.29 4.92 5.00
N LEU A 39 3.29 4.02 5.08
CA LEU A 39 2.92 3.34 6.32
C LEU A 39 4.11 2.54 6.88
N TYR A 40 4.74 1.70 6.06
CA TYR A 40 5.85 0.86 6.51
C TYR A 40 7.11 1.67 6.84
N THR A 41 7.33 2.81 6.17
CA THR A 41 8.34 3.80 6.58
C THR A 41 8.04 4.32 7.99
N ALA A 42 6.79 4.69 8.28
CA ALA A 42 6.38 5.16 9.61
C ALA A 42 6.44 4.06 10.70
N LYS A 43 6.36 2.78 10.31
CA LYS A 43 6.56 1.62 11.20
C LYS A 43 8.03 1.19 11.31
N CYS A 44 8.96 1.89 10.66
CA CYS A 44 10.39 1.56 10.58
C CYS A 44 10.68 0.19 9.91
N ASP A 45 9.75 -0.33 9.11
CA ASP A 45 9.91 -1.54 8.30
C ASP A 45 10.35 -1.14 6.88
N ASN A 46 11.65 -0.83 6.76
CA ASN A 46 12.21 -0.27 5.53
C ASN A 46 12.22 -1.28 4.37
N GLU A 47 12.27 -2.59 4.66
CA GLU A 47 12.25 -3.63 3.65
C GLU A 47 10.89 -3.66 2.95
N LYS A 48 9.79 -3.71 3.71
CA LYS A 48 8.45 -3.63 3.13
C LYS A 48 8.19 -2.29 2.48
N ALA A 49 8.65 -1.19 3.08
CA ALA A 49 8.49 0.13 2.49
C ALA A 49 9.11 0.20 1.09
N LEU A 50 10.34 -0.31 0.94
CA LEU A 50 11.03 -0.34 -0.35
C LEU A 50 10.29 -1.21 -1.37
N TRP A 51 9.80 -2.37 -0.95
CA TRP A 51 9.01 -3.27 -1.81
C TRP A 51 7.78 -2.55 -2.39
N TYR A 52 7.01 -1.88 -1.53
CA TYR A 52 5.82 -1.14 -1.96
C TYR A 52 6.14 0.06 -2.86
N PHE A 53 7.25 0.75 -2.64
CA PHE A 53 7.68 1.82 -3.54
C PHE A 53 8.19 1.31 -4.89
N ALA A 54 8.79 0.12 -4.94
CA ALA A 54 9.21 -0.48 -6.21
C ALA A 54 8.00 -0.93 -7.05
N ASP A 55 6.98 -1.50 -6.39
CA ASP A 55 5.75 -1.95 -7.05
C ASP A 55 4.91 -0.78 -7.60
N ASP A 56 4.94 0.37 -6.91
CA ASP A 56 4.36 1.65 -7.37
C ASP A 56 4.91 2.11 -8.73
N VAL A 57 6.18 1.84 -9.03
CA VAL A 57 6.84 2.29 -10.28
C VAL A 57 6.70 1.27 -11.42
N SER A 58 6.37 0.01 -11.10
CA SER A 58 6.57 -1.13 -12.01
C SER A 58 5.29 -1.71 -12.63
N SER A 59 4.10 -1.29 -12.19
CA SER A 59 2.80 -1.77 -12.71
C SER A 59 2.23 -0.91 -13.83
#